data_AF-A0A2D8I4F4-F1
#
_entry.id   AF-A0A2D8I4F4-F1
#
_cell.length_a   1.000
_cell.length_b   1.000
_cell.length_c   1.000
_cell.angle_alpha   90.00
_cell.angle_beta   90.00
_cell.angle_gamma   90.00
#
_symmetry.space_group_name_H-M   'P 1'
#
loop_
_entity.id
_entity.type
_entity.pdbx_description
1 polymer ?
#
loop_
_entity_poly.entity_id
_entity_poly.type
_entity_poly.pdbx_seq_one_letter_code
_entity_poly.pdbx_strand_id
1 'polypeptide(L)'
;MIKITLTTFSCLCILFQAFAHDPATEMASAAQNFLNSLENDQKKKAFYPFRNKERENWHFFPGNFIQPNGRMGLPVKEMTSPQRTLAQTLLSSALSHRGQIEASTVILLEQILYEKEGREMRNPDLYHYTIFGTPDKAGTWGWRFEGHHLSLNFSLVNGRIFSVTPSFWGASPAKVTEGKHAGLRVLSDEEAKAFKFLKSLSPPQKKMAILSDKAPRDIYSGQDNTVNRSSFFPPKGLPITKMNPRQKGWLTDLIKVYAAKYRPQVVDQITVKKPLLHPTETFFVWSGGLTPESGHYYRVQTPDFLFEYANTQNNVNHVHAVWRDFNGDFGRDLLAEHYAENHSENKGWTSMFDGKTLNGWKPNENEDSFWVKDGCIVANAPGRCHLFYQTKKPFINFEFKTQVMTLPNSNAGVYFHTRFQDEGWPKAGFECQVNNTYHDPKKTASIYGVVDCLEAPANDDEWFDLYIKVDGRKVITKVNGKIISEWTQPDDWKKGSNFERILGEGTFALQGHDPGSTVLFRNLFVKRLP
;
A
#
# COMPACT_ATOMS: atom_id res chain seq x y z
N MET A 1 43.22 -39.25 55.47
CA MET A 1 43.28 -38.93 54.03
C MET A 1 41.88 -38.61 53.56
N ILE A 2 41.63 -37.34 53.27
CA ILE A 2 40.31 -36.72 53.08
C ILE A 2 39.85 -36.97 51.64
N LYS A 3 38.66 -37.55 51.47
CA LYS A 3 37.97 -37.67 50.17
C LYS A 3 37.38 -36.32 49.80
N ILE A 4 37.88 -35.71 48.73
CA ILE A 4 37.33 -34.50 48.14
C ILE A 4 36.24 -34.92 47.16
N THR A 5 34.98 -34.64 47.51
CA THR A 5 33.83 -34.78 46.63
C THR A 5 33.75 -33.56 45.73
N LEU A 6 33.92 -33.75 44.41
CA LEU A 6 33.83 -32.70 43.41
C LEU A 6 32.35 -32.49 43.04
N THR A 7 31.72 -31.47 43.62
CA THR A 7 30.34 -31.09 43.27
C THR A 7 30.39 -30.22 42.01
N THR A 8 29.99 -30.77 40.87
CA THR A 8 29.81 -30.02 39.62
C THR A 8 28.58 -29.12 39.72
N PHE A 9 28.80 -27.81 39.84
CA PHE A 9 27.76 -26.79 39.72
C PHE A 9 27.44 -26.60 38.24
N SER A 10 26.34 -27.19 37.76
CA SER A 10 25.79 -26.87 36.44
C SER A 10 25.16 -25.48 36.50
N CYS A 11 25.90 -24.47 36.01
CA CYS A 11 25.35 -23.15 35.75
C CYS A 11 24.30 -23.27 34.63
N LEU A 12 23.02 -23.20 35.00
CA LEU A 12 21.92 -23.07 34.06
C LEU A 12 22.00 -21.65 33.47
N CYS A 13 22.73 -21.49 32.36
CA CYS A 13 22.68 -20.28 31.55
C CYS A 13 21.29 -20.20 30.91
N ILE A 14 20.35 -19.55 31.59
CA ILE A 14 19.13 -19.07 30.96
C ILE A 14 19.58 -18.01 29.95
N LEU A 15 19.66 -18.41 28.69
CA LEU A 15 19.69 -17.50 27.55
C LEU A 15 18.40 -16.69 27.59
N PHE A 16 18.41 -15.56 28.29
CA PHE A 16 17.57 -14.45 27.92
C PHE A 16 18.03 -14.06 26.50
N GLN A 17 17.31 -14.54 25.49
CA GLN A 17 17.27 -13.83 24.22
C GLN A 17 16.91 -12.40 24.60
N ALA A 18 17.86 -11.48 24.48
CA ALA A 18 17.55 -10.06 24.49
C ALA A 18 16.53 -9.89 23.36
N PHE A 19 15.25 -9.74 23.73
CA PHE A 19 14.19 -9.45 22.78
C PHE A 19 14.59 -8.13 22.14
N ALA A 20 15.13 -8.19 20.92
CA ALA A 20 15.31 -6.99 20.12
C ALA A 20 13.93 -6.33 20.06
N HIS A 21 13.79 -5.15 20.68
CA HIS A 21 12.49 -4.52 20.82
C HIS A 21 11.89 -4.29 19.43
N ASP A 22 10.65 -4.74 19.25
CA ASP A 22 9.92 -4.63 17.99
C ASP A 22 9.66 -3.14 17.66
N PRO A 23 10.20 -2.61 16.54
CA PRO A 23 10.03 -1.21 16.19
C PRO A 23 8.58 -0.78 16.04
N ALA A 24 7.68 -1.68 15.58
CA ALA A 24 6.27 -1.35 15.41
C ALA A 24 5.60 -1.11 16.76
N THR A 25 5.83 -2.01 17.73
CA THR A 25 5.34 -1.87 19.09
C THR A 25 5.86 -0.62 19.78
N GLU A 26 7.15 -0.30 19.65
CA GLU A 26 7.73 0.89 20.28
C GLU A 26 7.20 2.18 19.65
N MET A 27 7.12 2.27 18.31
CA MET A 27 6.55 3.43 17.63
C MET A 27 5.07 3.63 17.99
N ALA A 28 4.28 2.55 18.00
CA ALA A 28 2.86 2.63 18.34
C ALA A 28 2.66 3.09 19.79
N SER A 29 3.45 2.56 20.72
CA SER A 29 3.39 2.95 22.14
C SER A 29 3.78 4.41 22.33
N ALA A 30 4.86 4.87 21.68
CA ALA A 30 5.31 6.25 21.75
C ALA A 30 4.26 7.22 21.14
N ALA A 31 3.67 6.86 20.00
CA ALA A 31 2.63 7.66 19.35
C ALA A 31 1.36 7.74 20.20
N GLN A 32 0.94 6.63 20.80
CA GLN A 32 -0.23 6.61 21.68
C GLN A 32 0.00 7.44 22.95
N ASN A 33 1.18 7.33 23.57
CA ASN A 33 1.53 8.14 24.73
C ASN A 33 1.56 9.64 24.40
N PHE A 34 2.12 10.01 23.25
CA PHE A 34 2.09 11.38 22.75
C PHE A 34 0.64 11.85 22.57
N LEU A 35 -0.20 11.15 21.81
CA LEU A 35 -1.61 11.53 21.58
C LEU A 35 -2.44 11.61 22.85
N ASN A 36 -2.17 10.75 23.85
CA ASN A 36 -2.87 10.75 25.13
C ASN A 36 -2.48 11.93 26.02
N SER A 37 -1.31 12.54 25.79
CA SER A 37 -0.86 13.73 26.51
C SER A 37 -1.41 15.04 25.97
N LEU A 38 -2.09 15.02 24.81
CA LEU A 38 -2.57 16.21 24.12
C LEU A 38 -3.95 16.63 24.58
N GLU A 39 -4.14 17.94 24.71
CA GLU A 39 -5.45 18.58 24.83
C GLU A 39 -6.29 18.37 23.56
N ASN A 40 -7.61 18.52 23.65
CA ASN A 40 -8.50 18.27 22.51
C ASN A 40 -8.15 19.08 21.25
N ASP A 41 -7.79 20.35 21.39
CA ASP A 41 -7.44 21.21 20.25
C ASP A 41 -6.06 20.88 19.67
N GLN A 42 -5.11 20.48 20.51
CA GLN A 42 -3.81 19.97 20.06
C GLN A 42 -3.98 18.64 19.30
N LYS A 43 -4.84 17.75 19.80
CA LYS A 43 -5.13 16.46 19.17
C LYS A 43 -5.77 16.63 17.79
N LYS A 44 -6.66 17.62 17.60
CA LYS A 44 -7.22 17.96 16.27
C LYS A 44 -6.15 18.39 15.26
N LYS A 45 -5.05 19.02 15.71
CA LYS A 45 -3.91 19.40 14.86
C LYS A 45 -2.97 18.22 14.60
N ALA A 46 -2.75 17.38 15.61
CA ALA A 46 -1.80 16.27 15.55
C ALA A 46 -2.35 15.02 14.85
N PHE A 47 -3.67 14.82 14.78
CA PHE A 47 -4.26 13.56 14.32
C PHE A 47 -5.15 13.74 13.09
N TYR A 48 -4.96 12.86 12.11
CA TYR A 48 -5.80 12.74 10.92
C TYR A 48 -6.20 11.28 10.68
N PRO A 49 -7.36 11.02 10.03
CA PRO A 49 -7.66 9.69 9.50
C PRO A 49 -6.58 9.21 8.52
N PHE A 50 -6.30 7.89 8.47
CA PHE A 50 -5.20 7.36 7.65
C PHE A 50 -5.32 7.69 6.15
N ARG A 51 -6.55 7.73 5.62
CA ARG A 51 -6.84 8.07 4.21
C ARG A 51 -6.79 9.57 3.90
N ASN A 52 -6.44 10.41 4.86
CA ASN A 52 -6.37 11.84 4.64
C ASN A 52 -5.21 12.17 3.68
N LYS A 53 -5.48 13.03 2.67
CA LYS A 53 -4.48 13.45 1.66
C LYS A 53 -3.29 14.18 2.28
N GLU A 54 -3.46 14.77 3.47
CA GLU A 54 -2.39 15.44 4.20
C GLU A 54 -1.20 14.51 4.48
N ARG A 55 -1.42 13.19 4.54
CA ARG A 55 -0.36 12.19 4.68
C ARG A 55 0.74 12.30 3.62
N GLU A 56 0.37 12.76 2.43
CA GLU A 56 1.28 12.87 1.29
C GLU A 56 1.74 14.32 1.06
N ASN A 57 1.27 15.28 1.87
CA ASN A 57 1.56 16.72 1.74
C ASN A 57 2.76 17.14 2.59
N TRP A 58 3.95 16.75 2.15
CA TRP A 58 5.21 16.91 2.89
C TRP A 58 6.03 18.10 2.34
N HIS A 59 6.73 18.81 3.22
CA HIS A 59 7.48 20.01 2.84
C HIS A 59 8.74 20.17 3.67
N PHE A 60 9.82 20.69 3.08
CA PHE A 60 11.08 20.99 3.79
C PHE A 60 11.46 22.47 3.76
N PHE A 61 10.63 23.32 3.16
CA PHE A 61 10.84 24.76 3.12
C PHE A 61 10.05 25.47 4.26
N PRO A 62 10.26 26.76 4.47
CA PRO A 62 9.58 27.50 5.54
C PRO A 62 8.05 27.51 5.40
N GLY A 63 7.35 27.38 6.53
CA GLY A 63 5.89 27.17 6.53
C GLY A 63 5.07 28.27 5.86
N ASN A 64 5.56 29.51 5.82
CA ASN A 64 4.90 30.64 5.18
C ASN A 64 4.86 30.55 3.64
N PHE A 65 5.68 29.70 3.02
CA PHE A 65 5.57 29.43 1.58
C PHE A 65 4.62 28.26 1.28
N ILE A 66 4.12 27.55 2.30
CA ILE A 66 3.21 26.41 2.10
C ILE A 66 1.80 26.97 1.98
N GLN A 67 1.20 26.82 0.80
CA GLN A 67 -0.14 27.33 0.50
C GLN A 67 -1.15 26.17 0.43
N PRO A 68 -2.43 26.41 0.79
CA PRO A 68 -2.99 27.66 1.31
C PRO A 68 -2.87 27.83 2.84
N ASN A 69 -2.64 26.75 3.58
CA ASN A 69 -2.86 26.72 5.04
C ASN A 69 -1.58 26.71 5.89
N GLY A 70 -0.40 26.85 5.28
CA GLY A 70 0.86 26.63 5.97
C GLY A 70 1.14 25.15 6.23
N ARG A 71 2.06 24.89 7.16
CA ARG A 71 2.44 23.54 7.59
C ARG A 71 1.38 22.97 8.54
N MET A 72 0.87 21.78 8.23
CA MET A 72 -0.10 21.08 9.08
C MET A 72 0.60 20.23 10.15
N GLY A 73 -0.12 19.89 11.21
CA GLY A 73 0.39 19.15 12.37
C GLY A 73 0.38 19.98 13.65
N LEU A 74 0.73 19.37 14.78
CA LEU A 74 0.93 20.09 16.03
C LEU A 74 2.37 20.64 16.10
N PRO A 75 2.57 21.97 16.06
CA PRO A 75 3.89 22.56 16.24
C PRO A 75 4.43 22.31 17.65
N VAL A 76 5.73 22.07 17.75
CA VAL A 76 6.46 21.97 19.02
C VAL A 76 6.25 23.23 19.87
N LYS A 77 6.11 24.41 19.24
CA LYS A 77 5.80 25.70 19.88
C LYS A 77 4.57 25.65 20.80
N GLU A 78 3.57 24.85 20.45
CA GLU A 78 2.30 24.73 21.20
C GLU A 78 2.33 23.62 22.26
N MET A 79 3.45 22.90 22.41
CA MET A 79 3.57 21.76 23.33
C MET A 79 4.11 22.19 24.70
N THR A 80 3.55 21.61 25.77
CA THR A 80 4.12 21.68 27.12
C THR A 80 5.41 20.85 27.22
N SER A 81 6.23 21.07 28.26
CA SER A 81 7.47 20.32 28.45
C SER A 81 7.27 18.79 28.47
N PRO A 82 6.25 18.22 29.17
CA PRO A 82 5.96 16.79 29.08
C PRO A 82 5.59 16.32 27.68
N GLN A 83 4.79 17.09 26.93
CA GLN A 83 4.40 16.77 25.55
C GLN A 83 5.60 16.76 24.61
N ARG A 84 6.53 17.73 24.76
CA ARG A 84 7.78 17.78 23.98
C ARG A 84 8.64 16.54 24.21
N THR A 85 8.75 16.07 25.45
CA THR A 85 9.47 14.82 25.79
C THR A 85 8.83 13.61 25.11
N LEU A 86 7.49 13.52 25.11
CA LEU A 86 6.77 12.42 24.46
C LEU A 86 6.88 12.48 22.93
N ALA A 87 6.82 13.68 22.34
CA ALA A 87 7.03 13.89 20.91
C ALA A 87 8.45 13.47 20.49
N GLN A 88 9.47 13.86 21.26
CA GLN A 88 10.85 13.45 21.03
C GLN A 88 11.04 11.93 21.19
N THR A 89 10.29 11.30 22.11
CA THR A 89 10.28 9.84 22.29
C THR A 89 9.73 9.15 21.04
N LEU A 90 8.65 9.69 20.45
CA LEU A 90 8.15 9.22 19.16
C LEU A 90 9.19 9.34 18.05
N LEU A 91 9.85 10.49 17.92
CA LEU A 91 10.93 10.66 16.93
C LEU A 91 12.08 9.65 17.13
N SER A 92 12.49 9.49 18.38
CA SER A 92 13.58 8.59 18.77
C SER A 92 13.24 7.12 18.55
N SER A 93 11.96 6.76 18.57
CA SER A 93 11.52 5.37 18.34
C SER A 93 11.73 4.87 16.91
N ALA A 94 11.93 5.78 15.93
CA ALA A 94 12.18 5.42 14.53
C ALA A 94 13.59 5.70 14.01
N LEU A 95 14.32 6.61 14.65
CA LEU A 95 15.68 6.97 14.26
C LEU A 95 16.72 6.11 14.96
N SER A 96 17.85 5.88 14.29
CA SER A 96 19.05 5.39 14.95
C SER A 96 19.67 6.50 15.81
N HIS A 97 20.65 6.14 16.65
CA HIS A 97 21.46 7.14 17.36
C HIS A 97 22.06 8.21 16.43
N ARG A 98 22.52 7.79 15.24
CA ARG A 98 23.00 8.73 14.21
C ARG A 98 21.89 9.66 13.73
N GLY A 99 20.73 9.11 13.37
CA GLY A 99 19.61 9.93 12.89
C GLY A 99 19.13 10.92 13.94
N GLN A 100 19.12 10.54 15.22
CA GLN A 100 18.78 11.43 16.32
C GLN A 100 19.75 12.60 16.45
N ILE A 101 21.07 12.33 16.38
CA ILE A 101 22.10 13.37 16.39
C ILE A 101 21.94 14.30 15.20
N GLU A 102 21.81 13.76 13.98
CA GLU A 102 21.70 14.57 12.78
C GLU A 102 20.41 15.42 12.80
N ALA A 103 19.27 14.87 13.23
CA ALA A 103 18.01 15.61 13.31
C ALA A 103 18.09 16.75 14.31
N SER A 104 18.62 16.47 15.50
CA SER A 104 18.85 17.49 16.54
C SER A 104 19.83 18.56 16.07
N THR A 105 20.84 18.17 15.28
CA THR A 105 21.82 19.10 14.72
C THR A 105 21.19 19.99 13.65
N VAL A 106 20.32 19.46 12.79
CA VAL A 106 19.56 20.27 11.81
C VAL A 106 18.68 21.29 12.52
N ILE A 107 17.96 20.90 13.58
CA ILE A 107 17.16 21.82 14.41
C ILE A 107 18.06 22.88 15.06
N LEU A 108 19.26 22.50 15.53
CA LEU A 108 20.24 23.45 16.08
C LEU A 108 20.71 24.46 15.03
N LEU A 109 20.88 24.07 13.76
CA LEU A 109 21.23 25.00 12.69
C LEU A 109 20.14 26.06 12.50
N GLU A 110 18.87 25.68 12.59
CA GLU A 110 17.75 26.65 12.58
C GLU A 110 17.82 27.58 13.80
N GLN A 111 18.12 27.08 15.01
CA GLN A 111 18.31 27.93 16.19
C GLN A 111 19.46 28.93 16.01
N ILE A 112 20.61 28.50 15.44
CA ILE A 112 21.74 29.39 15.16
C ILE A 112 21.32 30.53 14.21
N LEU A 113 20.56 30.19 13.16
CA LEU A 113 20.06 31.19 12.22
C LEU A 113 18.94 32.05 12.82
N TYR A 114 18.12 31.51 13.72
CA TYR A 114 17.11 32.27 14.44
C TYR A 114 17.74 33.35 15.33
N GLU A 115 18.77 32.99 16.10
CA GLU A 115 19.54 33.93 16.94
C GLU A 115 20.23 35.02 16.10
N LYS A 116 20.71 34.67 14.90
CA LYS A 116 21.43 35.58 14.01
C LYS A 116 20.52 36.48 13.18
N GLU A 117 19.44 35.93 12.62
CA GLU A 117 18.57 36.62 11.67
C GLU A 117 17.36 37.27 12.34
N GLY A 118 16.93 36.80 13.53
CA GLY A 118 15.74 37.30 14.22
C GLY A 118 14.42 37.03 13.47
N ARG A 119 14.40 36.07 12.55
CA ARG A 119 13.24 35.79 11.68
C ARG A 119 12.44 34.60 12.20
N GLU A 120 11.14 34.79 12.43
CA GLU A 120 10.26 33.73 12.97
C GLU A 120 10.28 32.44 12.14
N MET A 121 10.46 32.51 10.82
CA MET A 121 10.56 31.33 9.96
C MET A 121 11.74 30.40 10.29
N ARG A 122 12.72 30.85 11.09
CA ARG A 122 13.87 30.08 11.60
C ARG A 122 13.63 29.47 12.98
N ASN A 123 12.50 29.79 13.62
CA ASN A 123 12.23 29.36 14.99
C ASN A 123 12.23 27.81 15.05
N PRO A 124 13.11 27.18 15.85
CA PRO A 124 13.20 25.71 15.92
C PRO A 124 11.99 25.05 16.57
N ASP A 125 11.08 25.82 17.16
CA ASP A 125 9.80 25.31 17.66
C ASP A 125 8.74 25.15 16.56
N LEU A 126 9.04 25.53 15.30
CA LEU A 126 8.15 25.35 14.14
C LEU A 126 8.28 23.99 13.44
N TYR A 127 8.78 22.98 14.15
CA TYR A 127 8.70 21.58 13.72
C TYR A 127 7.39 20.98 14.19
N HIS A 128 6.77 20.14 13.37
CA HIS A 128 5.41 19.65 13.56
C HIS A 128 5.39 18.12 13.61
N TYR A 129 4.49 17.61 14.46
CA TYR A 129 4.18 16.19 14.54
C TYR A 129 2.76 15.95 14.04
N THR A 130 2.62 14.96 13.16
CA THR A 130 1.33 14.57 12.58
C THR A 130 1.22 13.05 12.56
N ILE A 131 0.11 12.50 13.05
CA ILE A 131 -0.22 11.08 13.08
C ILE A 131 -1.44 10.83 12.17
N PHE A 132 -1.35 9.77 11.37
CA PHE A 132 -2.35 9.34 10.41
C PHE A 132 -2.87 7.95 10.79
N GLY A 133 -4.15 7.84 11.13
CA GLY A 133 -4.74 6.59 11.60
C GLY A 133 -4.40 6.29 13.06
N THR A 134 -5.11 5.32 13.63
CA THR A 134 -4.93 4.91 15.03
C THR A 134 -3.61 4.14 15.18
N PRO A 135 -2.67 4.59 16.04
CA PRO A 135 -1.46 3.84 16.32
C PRO A 135 -1.78 2.45 16.86
N ASP A 136 -1.31 1.43 16.18
CA ASP A 136 -1.49 0.03 16.59
C ASP A 136 -0.29 -0.79 16.13
N LYS A 137 0.11 -1.78 16.94
CA LYS A 137 1.26 -2.64 16.67
C LYS A 137 1.03 -3.65 15.53
N ALA A 138 -0.21 -3.88 15.13
CA ALA A 138 -0.62 -4.79 14.07
C ALA A 138 -1.48 -4.11 12.98
N GLY A 139 -1.84 -2.84 13.17
CA GLY A 139 -2.65 -2.05 12.27
C GLY A 139 -1.85 -1.31 11.21
N THR A 140 -2.59 -0.53 10.42
CA THR A 140 -2.05 0.33 9.36
C THR A 140 -2.22 1.79 9.77
N TRP A 141 -1.10 2.46 10.00
CA TRP A 141 -1.03 3.86 10.42
C TRP A 141 0.30 4.47 9.98
N GLY A 142 0.43 5.78 10.10
CA GLY A 142 1.67 6.47 9.76
C GLY A 142 1.81 7.75 10.56
N TRP A 143 2.97 8.38 10.46
CA TRP A 143 3.22 9.66 11.09
C TRP A 143 4.33 10.39 10.38
N ARG A 144 4.39 11.70 10.61
CA ARG A 144 5.34 12.61 9.99
C ARG A 144 5.92 13.54 11.04
N PHE A 145 7.22 13.78 10.93
CA PHE A 145 7.92 14.85 11.64
C PHE A 145 8.59 15.75 10.61
N GLU A 146 8.24 17.03 10.61
CA GLU A 146 8.77 17.95 9.61
C GLU A 146 8.84 19.41 10.08
N GLY A 147 9.75 20.15 9.45
CA GLY A 147 10.02 21.56 9.67
C GLY A 147 10.88 22.10 8.53
N HIS A 148 11.46 23.28 8.71
CA HIS A 148 12.43 23.79 7.75
C HIS A 148 13.67 22.89 7.72
N HIS A 149 14.10 22.48 6.53
CA HIS A 149 15.24 21.57 6.28
C HIS A 149 15.11 20.14 6.84
N LEU A 150 13.93 19.69 7.25
CA LEU A 150 13.75 18.30 7.68
C LEU A 150 12.32 17.84 7.42
N SER A 151 12.14 16.72 6.73
CA SER A 151 10.83 16.09 6.57
C SER A 151 10.98 14.58 6.52
N LEU A 152 10.47 13.92 7.55
CA LEU A 152 10.61 12.48 7.78
C LEU A 152 9.21 11.86 7.84
N ASN A 153 8.98 10.90 6.94
CA ASN A 153 7.69 10.25 6.77
C ASN A 153 7.80 8.78 7.14
N PHE A 154 6.86 8.29 7.94
CA PHE A 154 6.82 6.92 8.42
C PHE A 154 5.45 6.32 8.13
N SER A 155 5.42 5.15 7.49
CA SER A 155 4.19 4.38 7.29
C SER A 155 4.42 2.94 7.76
N LEU A 156 3.47 2.44 8.54
CA LEU A 156 3.43 1.08 9.06
C LEU A 156 2.19 0.41 8.46
N VAL A 157 2.40 -0.73 7.79
CA VAL A 157 1.31 -1.55 7.23
C VAL A 157 1.29 -2.89 7.94
N ASN A 158 0.11 -3.28 8.45
CA ASN A 158 -0.09 -4.51 9.22
C ASN A 158 0.91 -4.69 10.40
N GLY A 159 1.43 -3.59 10.94
CA GLY A 159 2.43 -3.61 12.02
C GLY A 159 3.76 -4.31 11.72
N ARG A 160 4.05 -4.63 10.44
CA ARG A 160 5.19 -5.48 10.06
C ARG A 160 5.92 -5.02 8.81
N ILE A 161 5.46 -3.94 8.18
CA ILE A 161 6.01 -3.46 6.93
C ILE A 161 6.17 -1.95 7.05
N PHE A 162 7.40 -1.48 6.95
CA PHE A 162 7.75 -0.07 7.12
C PHE A 162 8.04 0.59 5.77
N SER A 163 7.65 1.85 5.65
CA SER A 163 8.24 2.79 4.72
C SER A 163 8.73 4.00 5.51
N VAL A 164 9.93 4.50 5.16
CA VAL A 164 10.55 5.70 5.74
C VAL A 164 10.73 6.82 4.71
N THR A 165 10.19 6.64 3.50
CA THR A 165 10.32 7.59 2.39
C THR A 165 8.98 8.30 2.12
N PRO A 166 8.98 9.56 1.65
CA PRO A 166 10.16 10.38 1.37
C PRO A 166 10.89 10.81 2.66
N SER A 167 12.22 10.80 2.59
CA SER A 167 13.13 11.14 3.69
C SER A 167 14.02 12.29 3.25
N PHE A 168 13.79 13.48 3.80
CA PHE A 168 14.54 14.67 3.44
C PHE A 168 15.31 15.24 4.62
N TRP A 169 16.57 15.57 4.36
CA TRP A 169 17.52 16.14 5.29
C TRP A 169 18.22 17.33 4.63
N GLY A 170 18.10 18.50 5.23
CA GLY A 170 18.78 19.71 4.79
C GLY A 170 19.73 20.23 5.86
N ALA A 171 20.76 20.95 5.43
CA ALA A 171 21.66 21.65 6.33
C ALA A 171 21.96 23.06 5.79
N SER A 172 21.47 24.06 6.50
CA SER A 172 21.77 25.46 6.25
C SER A 172 22.07 26.13 7.60
N PRO A 173 23.32 26.55 7.88
CA PRO A 173 24.51 26.36 7.05
C PRO A 173 25.03 24.92 7.02
N ALA A 174 25.64 24.48 5.91
CA ALA A 174 26.31 23.18 5.82
C ALA A 174 27.56 23.06 6.71
N LYS A 175 28.23 24.19 6.93
CA LYS A 175 29.34 24.38 7.86
C LYS A 175 29.13 25.68 8.62
N VAL A 176 29.10 25.59 9.95
CA VAL A 176 29.11 26.75 10.83
C VAL A 176 30.53 27.31 10.89
N THR A 177 30.72 28.59 10.57
CA THR A 177 32.04 29.22 10.48
C THR A 177 32.40 30.12 11.67
N GLU A 178 31.41 30.48 12.48
CA GLU A 178 31.55 31.46 13.56
C GLU A 178 30.72 31.09 14.80
N GLY A 179 30.98 31.76 15.92
CA GLY A 179 30.28 31.56 17.18
C GLY A 179 30.64 30.25 17.91
N LYS A 180 29.89 29.94 18.98
CA LYS A 180 30.12 28.77 19.87
C LYS A 180 30.03 27.41 19.16
N HIS A 181 29.44 27.35 17.97
CA HIS A 181 29.25 26.14 17.18
C HIS A 181 30.15 26.08 15.93
N ALA A 182 31.15 26.97 15.81
CA ALA A 182 32.09 26.96 14.69
C ALA A 182 32.74 25.57 14.50
N GLY A 183 32.79 25.11 13.25
CA GLY A 183 33.28 23.78 12.88
C GLY A 183 32.19 22.69 12.79
N LEU A 184 30.98 22.95 13.29
CA LEU A 184 29.85 22.03 13.16
C LEU A 184 29.51 21.78 11.68
N ARG A 185 29.40 20.49 11.30
CA ARG A 185 29.07 20.03 9.95
C ARG A 185 28.19 18.78 10.00
N VAL A 186 26.89 18.96 9.78
CA VAL A 186 25.93 17.85 9.59
C VAL A 186 25.85 17.47 8.11
N LEU A 187 25.45 16.23 7.81
CA LEU A 187 25.37 15.69 6.44
C LEU A 187 26.70 15.71 5.64
N SER A 188 27.83 15.80 6.36
CA SER A 188 29.18 15.82 5.76
C SER A 188 29.62 14.45 5.27
N ASP A 189 29.00 13.39 5.78
CA ASP A 189 29.32 12.01 5.50
C ASP A 189 28.84 11.58 4.11
N GLU A 190 27.67 12.07 3.69
CA GLU A 190 27.10 11.98 2.35
C GLU A 190 28.06 12.60 1.32
N GLU A 191 28.50 13.84 1.57
CA GLU A 191 29.44 14.57 0.72
C GLU A 191 30.79 13.84 0.63
N ALA A 192 31.39 13.53 1.78
CA ALA A 192 32.71 12.93 1.84
C ALA A 192 32.77 11.56 1.16
N LYS A 193 31.75 10.72 1.35
CA LYS A 193 31.68 9.40 0.70
C LYS A 193 31.42 9.52 -0.80
N ALA A 194 30.60 10.47 -1.23
CA ALA A 194 30.37 10.71 -2.65
C ALA A 194 31.64 11.20 -3.37
N PHE A 195 32.37 12.14 -2.79
CA PHE A 195 33.67 12.56 -3.34
C PHE A 195 34.72 11.45 -3.31
N LYS A 196 34.75 10.63 -2.25
CA LYS A 196 35.63 9.45 -2.18
C LYS A 196 35.33 8.48 -3.34
N PHE A 197 34.05 8.20 -3.58
CA PHE A 197 33.62 7.38 -4.71
C PHE A 197 33.99 8.01 -6.06
N LEU A 198 33.67 9.30 -6.27
CA LEU A 198 33.97 10.03 -7.51
C LEU A 198 35.48 10.05 -7.83
N LYS A 199 36.33 10.28 -6.82
CA LYS A 199 37.80 10.30 -6.96
C LYS A 199 38.35 8.93 -7.39
N SER A 200 37.64 7.85 -7.07
CA SER A 200 38.05 6.50 -7.45
C SER A 200 37.74 6.11 -8.91
N LEU A 201 36.96 6.93 -9.61
CA LEU A 201 36.54 6.61 -10.98
C LEU A 201 37.70 6.84 -11.96
N SER A 202 37.90 5.89 -12.85
CA SER A 202 38.80 6.03 -14.00
C SER A 202 38.28 7.09 -15.00
N PRO A 203 39.10 7.62 -15.91
CA PRO A 203 38.65 8.59 -16.90
C PRO A 203 37.42 8.15 -17.73
N PRO A 204 37.35 6.89 -18.24
CA PRO A 204 36.14 6.41 -18.92
C PRO A 204 34.90 6.37 -18.02
N GLN A 205 35.06 5.97 -16.75
CA GLN A 205 33.96 5.94 -15.79
C GLN A 205 33.47 7.35 -15.44
N LYS A 206 34.38 8.33 -15.27
CA LYS A 206 34.03 9.73 -15.06
C LYS A 206 33.23 10.30 -16.23
N LYS A 207 33.61 9.95 -17.47
CA LYS A 207 32.87 10.35 -18.68
C LYS A 207 31.43 9.81 -18.69
N MET A 208 31.18 8.65 -18.08
CA MET A 208 29.82 8.10 -17.92
C MET A 208 29.08 8.73 -16.73
N ALA A 209 29.75 8.95 -15.61
CA ALA A 209 29.16 9.44 -14.37
C ALA A 209 28.80 10.93 -14.41
N ILE A 210 29.67 11.77 -14.97
CA ILE A 210 29.51 13.22 -14.96
C ILE A 210 28.62 13.62 -16.14
N LEU A 211 27.39 14.07 -15.85
CA LEU A 211 26.44 14.47 -16.90
C LEU A 211 26.53 15.95 -17.27
N SER A 212 27.05 16.78 -16.36
CA SER A 212 27.13 18.23 -16.53
C SER A 212 28.27 18.79 -15.68
N ASP A 213 28.97 19.81 -16.18
CA ASP A 213 29.95 20.61 -15.41
C ASP A 213 29.28 21.60 -14.44
N LYS A 214 27.97 21.84 -14.62
CA LYS A 214 27.13 22.68 -13.77
C LYS A 214 26.14 21.83 -12.98
N ALA A 215 26.14 21.98 -11.65
CA ALA A 215 25.15 21.38 -10.77
C ALA A 215 23.79 22.09 -10.90
N PRO A 216 22.66 21.37 -10.71
CA PRO A 216 21.35 22.00 -10.56
C PRO A 216 21.31 22.87 -9.30
N ARG A 217 20.33 23.80 -9.27
CA ARG A 217 20.10 24.64 -8.07
C ARG A 217 19.67 23.82 -6.85
N ASP A 218 19.05 22.67 -7.07
CA ASP A 218 18.51 21.82 -6.02
C ASP A 218 18.40 20.36 -6.50
N ILE A 219 17.96 19.46 -5.63
CA ILE A 219 17.56 18.08 -5.96
C ILE A 219 16.45 18.06 -7.02
N TYR A 220 16.47 17.08 -7.93
CA TYR A 220 15.50 17.04 -9.03
C TYR A 220 14.12 16.53 -8.58
N SER A 221 14.05 15.67 -7.56
CA SER A 221 12.77 15.16 -7.04
C SER A 221 11.93 16.21 -6.31
N GLY A 222 12.57 17.33 -5.89
CA GLY A 222 11.93 18.41 -5.15
C GLY A 222 11.05 17.92 -3.99
N GLN A 223 9.91 18.56 -3.85
CA GLN A 223 8.87 18.24 -2.86
C GLN A 223 7.67 17.50 -3.47
N ASP A 224 7.80 16.97 -4.69
CA ASP A 224 6.69 16.31 -5.37
C ASP A 224 6.21 15.11 -4.55
N ASN A 225 4.90 14.91 -4.43
CA ASN A 225 4.34 13.77 -3.69
C ASN A 225 4.69 12.43 -4.39
N THR A 226 4.97 12.45 -5.68
CA THR A 226 5.40 11.29 -6.47
C THR A 226 6.64 11.65 -7.27
N VAL A 227 7.63 10.77 -7.31
CA VAL A 227 8.80 10.97 -8.17
C VAL A 227 8.41 10.80 -9.63
N ASN A 228 8.54 11.85 -10.44
CA ASN A 228 8.26 11.76 -11.87
C ASN A 228 9.30 10.85 -12.55
N ARG A 229 8.90 9.61 -12.89
CA ARG A 229 9.80 8.61 -13.50
C ARG A 229 10.38 9.09 -14.83
N SER A 230 9.68 9.90 -15.62
CA SER A 230 10.23 10.38 -16.90
C SER A 230 11.46 11.27 -16.73
N SER A 231 11.64 11.89 -15.55
CA SER A 231 12.82 12.70 -15.24
C SER A 231 14.08 11.87 -14.98
N PHE A 232 13.91 10.57 -14.66
CA PHE A 232 14.99 9.69 -14.24
C PHE A 232 15.14 8.43 -15.11
N PHE A 233 14.16 8.12 -15.97
CA PHE A 233 14.16 6.96 -16.86
C PHE A 233 14.16 7.38 -18.34
N PRO A 234 14.93 6.70 -19.23
CA PRO A 234 15.87 5.62 -18.91
C PRO A 234 17.04 6.11 -18.03
N PRO A 235 17.57 5.25 -17.13
CA PRO A 235 18.62 5.66 -16.20
C PRO A 235 19.87 6.10 -16.94
N LYS A 236 20.50 7.15 -16.43
CA LYS A 236 21.74 7.74 -16.96
C LYS A 236 22.85 7.59 -15.91
N GLY A 237 24.10 7.72 -16.36
CA GLY A 237 25.26 7.71 -15.47
C GLY A 237 26.11 6.46 -15.60
N LEU A 238 27.00 6.25 -14.63
CA LEU A 238 27.85 5.08 -14.52
C LEU A 238 27.04 3.89 -13.95
N PRO A 239 26.80 2.82 -14.73
CA PRO A 239 26.15 1.61 -14.21
C PRO A 239 27.10 0.83 -13.30
N ILE A 240 26.54 0.19 -12.27
CA ILE A 240 27.26 -0.65 -11.30
C ILE A 240 28.01 -1.82 -11.94
N THR A 241 27.54 -2.31 -13.09
CA THR A 241 28.19 -3.37 -13.86
C THR A 241 29.55 -2.95 -14.43
N LYS A 242 29.84 -1.65 -14.51
CA LYS A 242 31.12 -1.09 -14.95
C LYS A 242 32.01 -0.68 -13.77
N MET A 243 31.67 -1.05 -12.54
CA MET A 243 32.44 -0.77 -11.33
C MET A 243 33.23 -2.00 -10.86
N ASN A 244 34.44 -1.79 -10.35
CA ASN A 244 35.21 -2.85 -9.69
C ASN A 244 34.69 -3.12 -8.26
N PRO A 245 35.09 -4.23 -7.60
CA PRO A 245 34.58 -4.57 -6.26
C PRO A 245 34.76 -3.48 -5.20
N ARG A 246 35.88 -2.74 -5.24
CA ARG A 246 36.15 -1.65 -4.29
C ARG A 246 35.21 -0.46 -4.51
N GLN A 247 34.97 -0.10 -5.77
CA GLN A 247 34.01 0.93 -6.15
C GLN A 247 32.59 0.56 -5.73
N LYS A 248 32.16 -0.69 -5.94
CA LYS A 248 30.86 -1.19 -5.46
C LYS A 248 30.74 -1.08 -3.94
N GLY A 249 31.81 -1.38 -3.20
CA GLY A 249 31.89 -1.16 -1.75
C GLY A 249 31.68 0.30 -1.36
N TRP A 250 32.40 1.24 -1.98
CA TRP A 250 32.25 2.67 -1.68
C TRP A 250 30.89 3.25 -2.07
N LEU A 251 30.29 2.78 -3.17
CA LEU A 251 28.91 3.15 -3.52
C LEU A 251 27.92 2.62 -2.48
N THR A 252 28.15 1.41 -1.97
CA THR A 252 27.35 0.83 -0.90
C THR A 252 27.47 1.67 0.38
N ASP A 253 28.68 2.07 0.77
CA ASP A 253 28.91 2.95 1.93
C ASP A 253 28.19 4.30 1.78
N LEU A 254 28.17 4.86 0.56
CA LEU A 254 27.44 6.09 0.26
C LEU A 254 25.93 5.92 0.43
N ILE A 255 25.32 4.84 -0.09
CA ILE A 255 23.88 4.64 0.09
C ILE A 255 23.55 4.36 1.56
N LYS A 256 24.40 3.60 2.26
CA LYS A 256 24.19 3.27 3.67
C LYS A 256 24.13 4.49 4.58
N VAL A 257 24.74 5.63 4.26
CA VAL A 257 24.59 6.83 5.12
C VAL A 257 23.18 7.40 5.13
N TYR A 258 22.40 7.18 4.07
CA TYR A 258 20.98 7.55 4.05
C TYR A 258 20.18 6.62 4.96
N ALA A 259 20.35 5.31 4.80
CA ALA A 259 19.63 4.32 5.58
C ALA A 259 20.05 4.30 7.06
N ALA A 260 21.32 4.58 7.38
CA ALA A 260 21.86 4.54 8.74
C ALA A 260 21.27 5.58 9.69
N LYS A 261 20.46 6.53 9.19
CA LYS A 261 19.68 7.47 10.02
C LYS A 261 18.48 6.79 10.69
N TYR A 262 18.07 5.64 10.20
CA TYR A 262 16.94 4.87 10.69
C TYR A 262 17.39 3.65 11.49
N ARG A 263 16.51 3.13 12.33
CA ARG A 263 16.79 1.91 13.09
C ARG A 263 17.16 0.75 12.16
N PRO A 264 18.20 -0.04 12.48
CA PRO A 264 18.60 -1.19 11.66
C PRO A 264 17.45 -2.15 11.41
N GLN A 265 16.63 -2.45 12.41
CA GLN A 265 15.48 -3.36 12.27
C GLN A 265 14.43 -2.86 11.27
N VAL A 266 14.26 -1.53 11.15
CA VAL A 266 13.35 -0.92 10.17
C VAL A 266 13.96 -0.98 8.77
N VAL A 267 15.24 -0.65 8.64
CA VAL A 267 15.97 -0.73 7.37
C VAL A 267 16.02 -2.16 6.86
N ASP A 268 16.31 -3.14 7.71
CA ASP A 268 16.37 -4.56 7.35
C ASP A 268 15.06 -5.01 6.71
N GLN A 269 13.91 -4.62 7.28
CA GLN A 269 12.59 -4.95 6.71
C GLN A 269 12.34 -4.32 5.33
N ILE A 270 12.76 -3.07 5.13
CA ILE A 270 12.69 -2.41 3.83
C ILE A 270 13.56 -3.15 2.82
N THR A 271 14.79 -3.48 3.23
CA THR A 271 15.82 -4.03 2.33
C THR A 271 15.63 -5.49 1.96
N VAL A 272 14.88 -6.25 2.75
CA VAL A 272 14.44 -7.62 2.41
C VAL A 272 13.55 -7.61 1.18
N LYS A 273 12.65 -6.62 1.04
CA LYS A 273 11.77 -6.50 -0.14
C LYS A 273 12.46 -5.82 -1.31
N LYS A 274 13.18 -4.73 -1.04
CA LYS A 274 13.81 -3.87 -2.06
C LYS A 274 15.27 -3.61 -1.67
N PRO A 275 16.26 -4.23 -2.34
CA PRO A 275 17.65 -3.99 -1.99
C PRO A 275 18.03 -2.52 -2.23
N LEU A 276 18.73 -1.89 -1.28
CA LEU A 276 19.22 -0.51 -1.44
C LEU A 276 20.14 -0.34 -2.66
N LEU A 277 20.76 -1.43 -3.10
CA LEU A 277 21.66 -1.48 -4.23
C LEU A 277 21.28 -2.66 -5.12
N HIS A 278 20.73 -2.39 -6.30
CA HIS A 278 20.48 -3.44 -7.29
C HIS A 278 21.83 -3.86 -7.92
N PRO A 279 22.15 -5.17 -8.01
CA PRO A 279 23.49 -5.63 -8.41
C PRO A 279 23.85 -5.31 -9.87
N THR A 280 22.85 -5.05 -10.71
CA THR A 280 23.02 -4.76 -12.14
C THR A 280 22.40 -3.45 -12.61
N GLU A 281 21.40 -2.92 -11.88
CA GLU A 281 20.60 -1.76 -12.30
C GLU A 281 20.73 -0.58 -11.33
N THR A 282 21.90 -0.46 -10.67
CA THR A 282 22.25 0.76 -9.95
C THR A 282 23.08 1.67 -10.84
N PHE A 283 22.75 2.96 -10.85
CA PHE A 283 23.42 3.99 -11.63
C PHE A 283 23.85 5.16 -10.75
N PHE A 284 25.06 5.67 -10.99
CA PHE A 284 25.60 6.85 -10.31
C PHE A 284 25.76 8.01 -11.29
N VAL A 285 25.30 9.19 -10.88
CA VAL A 285 25.44 10.45 -11.63
C VAL A 285 26.09 11.51 -10.76
N TRP A 286 26.93 12.33 -11.38
CA TRP A 286 27.50 13.55 -10.82
C TRP A 286 27.21 14.74 -11.74
N SER A 287 26.99 15.91 -11.15
CA SER A 287 26.94 17.19 -11.86
C SER A 287 27.61 18.27 -11.03
N GLY A 288 28.33 19.19 -11.67
CA GLY A 288 28.99 20.30 -10.98
C GLY A 288 30.48 20.07 -10.70
N GLY A 289 31.00 20.86 -9.77
CA GLY A 289 32.42 20.89 -9.46
C GLY A 289 32.94 19.59 -8.85
N LEU A 290 34.26 19.39 -8.93
CA LEU A 290 34.92 18.15 -8.50
C LEU A 290 35.64 18.29 -7.14
N THR A 291 35.40 19.41 -6.46
CA THR A 291 35.88 19.67 -5.10
C THR A 291 34.73 20.14 -4.21
N PRO A 292 34.78 19.92 -2.88
CA PRO A 292 33.72 20.32 -1.96
C PRO A 292 33.42 21.83 -1.93
N GLU A 293 34.37 22.67 -2.34
CA GLU A 293 34.24 24.13 -2.38
C GLU A 293 33.43 24.61 -3.59
N SER A 294 33.15 23.72 -4.53
CA SER A 294 32.42 24.01 -5.75
C SER A 294 31.00 23.44 -5.66
N GLY A 295 30.01 24.15 -6.22
CA GLY A 295 28.63 23.66 -6.24
C GLY A 295 28.53 22.30 -6.93
N HIS A 296 27.94 21.32 -6.24
CA HIS A 296 27.91 19.93 -6.70
C HIS A 296 26.59 19.23 -6.38
N TYR A 297 26.32 18.21 -7.18
CA TYR A 297 25.16 17.33 -7.06
C TYR A 297 25.55 15.91 -7.42
N TYR A 298 24.96 14.94 -6.73
CA TYR A 298 24.96 13.56 -7.19
C TYR A 298 23.59 12.91 -7.01
N ARG A 299 23.38 11.84 -7.78
CA ARG A 299 22.33 10.88 -7.47
C ARG A 299 22.80 9.44 -7.62
N VAL A 300 22.23 8.58 -6.80
CA VAL A 300 22.26 7.13 -6.94
C VAL A 300 20.85 6.66 -7.21
N GLN A 301 20.67 5.91 -8.29
CA GLN A 301 19.36 5.45 -8.73
C GLN A 301 19.38 3.92 -8.89
N THR A 302 18.41 3.24 -8.28
CA THR A 302 18.08 1.83 -8.52
C THR A 302 16.72 1.73 -9.22
N PRO A 303 16.20 0.54 -9.56
CA PRO A 303 14.84 0.39 -10.06
C PRO A 303 13.76 0.94 -9.09
N ASP A 304 14.04 0.83 -7.78
CA ASP A 304 13.13 1.14 -6.68
C ASP A 304 13.41 2.48 -6.01
N PHE A 305 14.68 2.82 -5.77
CA PHE A 305 15.08 3.94 -4.94
C PHE A 305 15.84 5.01 -5.70
N LEU A 306 15.69 6.25 -5.23
CA LEU A 306 16.45 7.41 -5.65
C LEU A 306 17.05 8.09 -4.42
N PHE A 307 18.36 8.27 -4.44
CA PHE A 307 19.12 9.04 -3.47
C PHE A 307 19.70 10.27 -4.17
N GLU A 308 19.42 11.46 -3.68
CA GLU A 308 19.99 12.69 -4.23
C GLU A 308 20.69 13.50 -3.15
N TYR A 309 21.63 14.32 -3.60
CA TYR A 309 22.34 15.30 -2.78
C TYR A 309 22.67 16.51 -3.64
N ALA A 310 22.39 17.72 -3.14
CA ALA A 310 22.78 18.98 -3.73
C ALA A 310 23.41 19.89 -2.67
N ASN A 311 24.54 20.51 -2.99
CA ASN A 311 25.09 21.63 -2.22
C ASN A 311 25.56 22.69 -3.20
N THR A 312 24.68 23.65 -3.49
CA THR A 312 24.91 24.67 -4.52
C THR A 312 24.48 26.08 -4.11
N GLN A 313 23.68 26.20 -3.05
CA GLN A 313 23.15 27.48 -2.60
C GLN A 313 24.03 28.06 -1.47
N ASN A 314 23.84 29.34 -1.18
CA ASN A 314 24.54 30.07 -0.10
C ASN A 314 26.07 29.87 -0.10
N ASN A 315 26.70 29.98 -1.28
CA ASN A 315 28.13 29.73 -1.47
C ASN A 315 28.56 28.32 -1.04
N VAL A 316 27.84 27.29 -1.51
CA VAL A 316 28.12 25.87 -1.22
C VAL A 316 28.02 25.58 0.28
N ASN A 317 27.04 26.22 0.92
CA ASN A 317 26.79 26.12 2.36
C ASN A 317 25.33 25.81 2.68
N HIS A 318 24.64 25.14 1.76
CA HIS A 318 23.25 24.77 1.90
C HIS A 318 23.00 23.43 1.20
N VAL A 319 22.95 22.39 2.03
CA VAL A 319 22.83 20.99 1.60
C VAL A 319 21.36 20.60 1.59
N HIS A 320 20.95 19.89 0.54
CA HIS A 320 19.72 19.10 0.50
C HIS A 320 20.07 17.66 0.13
N ALA A 321 19.63 16.70 0.94
CA ALA A 321 19.80 15.27 0.73
C ALA A 321 18.47 14.56 0.90
N VAL A 322 18.12 13.68 -0.05
CA VAL A 322 16.83 13.00 -0.03
C VAL A 322 16.96 11.52 -0.39
N TRP A 323 16.17 10.68 0.27
CA TRP A 323 15.90 9.29 -0.11
C TRP A 323 14.42 9.14 -0.45
N ARG A 324 14.16 8.69 -1.68
CA ARG A 324 12.84 8.47 -2.27
C ARG A 324 12.68 7.02 -2.70
N ASP A 325 11.45 6.53 -2.66
CA ASP A 325 11.02 5.30 -3.33
C ASP A 325 10.12 5.68 -4.51
N PHE A 326 10.50 5.27 -5.73
CA PHE A 326 9.82 5.67 -6.96
C PHE A 326 8.33 5.30 -6.95
N ASN A 327 7.97 4.18 -6.31
CA ASN A 327 6.60 3.69 -6.26
C ASN A 327 6.03 3.64 -4.83
N GLY A 328 6.91 3.59 -3.82
CA GLY A 328 6.58 3.28 -2.43
C GLY A 328 6.73 4.43 -1.44
N ASP A 329 6.95 5.66 -1.90
CA ASP A 329 6.84 6.84 -1.03
C ASP A 329 5.49 6.83 -0.30
N PHE A 330 5.51 7.11 1.01
CA PHE A 330 4.39 6.96 1.94
C PHE A 330 3.85 5.53 2.03
N GLY A 331 4.66 4.52 1.73
CA GLY A 331 4.25 3.11 1.71
C GLY A 331 3.13 2.82 0.69
N ARG A 332 3.03 3.58 -0.41
CA ARG A 332 1.93 3.41 -1.40
C ARG A 332 1.86 2.02 -2.01
N ASP A 333 2.99 1.45 -2.38
CA ASP A 333 3.09 0.08 -2.88
C ASP A 333 2.69 -0.94 -1.82
N LEU A 334 3.16 -0.76 -0.58
CA LEU A 334 2.79 -1.59 0.56
C LEU A 334 1.28 -1.52 0.84
N LEU A 335 0.70 -0.33 0.69
CA LEU A 335 -0.73 -0.13 0.80
C LEU A 335 -1.46 -0.77 -0.37
N ALA A 336 -0.98 -0.64 -1.60
CA ALA A 336 -1.57 -1.30 -2.76
C ALA A 336 -1.55 -2.84 -2.61
N GLU A 337 -0.43 -3.42 -2.16
CA GLU A 337 -0.31 -4.83 -1.79
C GLU A 337 -1.30 -5.21 -0.68
N HIS A 338 -1.31 -4.46 0.43
CA HIS A 338 -2.22 -4.70 1.55
C HIS A 338 -3.68 -4.58 1.13
N TYR A 339 -4.04 -3.61 0.29
CA TYR A 339 -5.38 -3.48 -0.25
C TYR A 339 -5.71 -4.63 -1.19
N ALA A 340 -4.81 -5.07 -2.06
CA ALA A 340 -5.03 -6.22 -2.92
C ALA A 340 -5.20 -7.53 -2.13
N GLU A 341 -4.39 -7.76 -1.10
CA GLU A 341 -4.36 -9.00 -0.30
C GLU A 341 -5.42 -9.04 0.81
N ASN A 342 -5.68 -7.90 1.46
CA ASN A 342 -6.46 -7.84 2.70
C ASN A 342 -7.77 -7.09 2.57
N HIS A 343 -7.93 -6.26 1.55
CA HIS A 343 -9.11 -5.42 1.34
C HIS A 343 -9.63 -5.44 -0.10
N SER A 344 -9.22 -6.41 -0.91
CA SER A 344 -9.90 -6.64 -2.17
C SER A 344 -11.32 -7.04 -1.81
N GLU A 345 -12.31 -6.45 -2.48
CA GLU A 345 -13.75 -6.74 -2.28
C GLU A 345 -14.11 -8.22 -2.52
N ASN A 346 -13.12 -9.04 -2.85
CA ASN A 346 -13.17 -10.44 -3.19
C ASN A 346 -12.33 -11.34 -2.26
N LYS A 347 -11.95 -10.91 -1.04
CA LYS A 347 -11.26 -11.81 -0.09
C LYS A 347 -12.12 -13.05 0.26
N GLY A 348 -11.62 -14.22 -0.11
CA GLY A 348 -12.33 -15.51 -0.02
C GLY A 348 -13.27 -15.81 -1.20
N TRP A 349 -13.41 -14.88 -2.14
CA TRP A 349 -14.18 -15.05 -3.36
C TRP A 349 -13.27 -15.55 -4.49
N THR A 350 -13.73 -16.56 -5.20
CA THR A 350 -13.10 -17.12 -6.40
C THR A 350 -13.85 -16.62 -7.62
N SER A 351 -13.14 -16.05 -8.60
CA SER A 351 -13.77 -15.70 -9.87
C SER A 351 -14.16 -16.96 -10.62
N MET A 352 -15.38 -17.00 -11.14
CA MET A 352 -15.89 -18.07 -12.00
C MET A 352 -15.78 -17.72 -13.48
N PHE A 353 -15.41 -16.48 -13.80
CA PHE A 353 -15.31 -15.98 -15.18
C PHE A 353 -14.09 -15.06 -15.31
N ASP A 354 -13.31 -15.23 -16.38
CA ASP A 354 -12.07 -14.48 -16.61
C ASP A 354 -12.28 -13.17 -17.40
N GLY A 355 -13.53 -12.89 -17.82
CA GLY A 355 -13.89 -11.73 -18.64
C GLY A 355 -13.56 -11.88 -20.13
N LYS A 356 -13.07 -13.05 -20.57
CA LYS A 356 -12.51 -13.25 -21.92
C LYS A 356 -12.99 -14.51 -22.60
N THR A 357 -13.19 -15.59 -21.85
CA THR A 357 -13.48 -16.93 -22.37
C THR A 357 -14.54 -17.63 -21.52
N LEU A 358 -15.18 -18.65 -22.08
CA LEU A 358 -16.04 -19.57 -21.32
C LEU A 358 -15.24 -20.71 -20.68
N ASN A 359 -13.94 -20.53 -20.45
CA ASN A 359 -13.12 -21.54 -19.79
C ASN A 359 -13.69 -21.86 -18.40
N GLY A 360 -13.86 -23.15 -18.12
CA GLY A 360 -14.52 -23.62 -16.90
C GLY A 360 -16.04 -23.65 -16.97
N TRP A 361 -16.65 -23.35 -18.12
CA TRP A 361 -18.08 -23.51 -18.37
C TRP A 361 -18.34 -24.49 -19.51
N LYS A 362 -19.44 -25.24 -19.42
CA LYS A 362 -19.85 -26.21 -20.44
C LYS A 362 -21.35 -26.09 -20.72
N PRO A 363 -21.78 -25.76 -21.95
CA PRO A 363 -23.19 -25.85 -22.32
C PRO A 363 -23.64 -27.31 -22.37
N ASN A 364 -24.90 -27.58 -22.04
CA ASN A 364 -25.49 -28.91 -22.22
C ASN A 364 -26.09 -29.11 -23.62
N GLU A 365 -26.76 -28.09 -24.14
CA GLU A 365 -27.49 -28.08 -25.41
C GLU A 365 -27.16 -26.78 -26.16
N ASN A 366 -27.46 -26.69 -27.46
CA ASN A 366 -27.37 -25.45 -28.26
C ASN A 366 -26.11 -24.60 -27.96
N GLU A 367 -24.92 -25.12 -28.28
CA GLU A 367 -23.63 -24.58 -27.78
C GLU A 367 -23.38 -23.09 -28.11
N ASP A 368 -24.00 -22.57 -29.17
CA ASP A 368 -23.91 -21.16 -29.58
C ASP A 368 -24.79 -20.21 -28.75
N SER A 369 -25.54 -20.71 -27.77
CA SER A 369 -26.45 -19.93 -26.91
C SER A 369 -25.74 -18.96 -25.95
N PHE A 370 -24.44 -19.18 -25.75
CA PHE A 370 -23.61 -18.39 -24.85
C PHE A 370 -22.30 -18.00 -25.51
N TRP A 371 -21.93 -16.72 -25.42
CA TRP A 371 -20.62 -16.25 -25.87
C TRP A 371 -20.11 -15.13 -24.98
N VAL A 372 -18.83 -14.77 -25.17
CA VAL A 372 -18.22 -13.63 -24.45
C VAL A 372 -18.22 -12.41 -25.36
N LYS A 373 -18.75 -11.28 -24.85
CA LYS A 373 -18.68 -9.98 -25.51
C LYS A 373 -18.50 -8.88 -24.47
N ASP A 374 -17.56 -7.97 -24.72
CA ASP A 374 -17.29 -6.79 -23.86
C ASP A 374 -17.13 -7.11 -22.37
N GLY A 375 -16.42 -8.20 -22.06
CA GLY A 375 -16.18 -8.63 -20.68
C GLY A 375 -17.39 -9.28 -20.00
N CYS A 376 -18.42 -9.68 -20.76
CA CYS A 376 -19.66 -10.29 -20.27
C CYS A 376 -19.88 -11.67 -20.89
N ILE A 377 -20.45 -12.60 -20.13
CA ILE A 377 -21.13 -13.77 -20.68
C ILE A 377 -22.49 -13.30 -21.17
N VAL A 378 -22.75 -13.42 -22.46
CA VAL A 378 -24.05 -13.11 -23.07
C VAL A 378 -24.83 -14.41 -23.21
N ALA A 379 -26.01 -14.46 -22.61
CA ALA A 379 -27.00 -15.52 -22.78
C ALA A 379 -28.05 -15.05 -23.80
N ASN A 380 -28.09 -15.69 -24.96
CA ASN A 380 -29.11 -15.47 -25.98
C ASN A 380 -29.24 -16.79 -26.75
N ALA A 381 -30.29 -17.53 -26.40
CA ALA A 381 -30.43 -18.90 -26.83
C ALA A 381 -31.59 -19.01 -27.84
N PRO A 382 -31.39 -19.65 -29.00
CA PRO A 382 -32.48 -19.93 -29.93
C PRO A 382 -33.44 -21.02 -29.42
N GLY A 383 -33.07 -21.68 -28.32
CA GLY A 383 -33.84 -22.70 -27.61
C GLY A 383 -33.16 -23.03 -26.28
N ARG A 384 -33.60 -24.07 -25.58
CA ARG A 384 -33.09 -24.39 -24.24
C ARG A 384 -31.58 -24.66 -24.21
N CYS A 385 -30.87 -23.99 -23.31
CA CYS A 385 -29.49 -24.25 -22.95
C CYS A 385 -29.24 -23.81 -21.49
N HIS A 386 -28.39 -24.56 -20.81
CA HIS A 386 -27.83 -24.21 -19.52
C HIS A 386 -26.31 -24.33 -19.59
N LEU A 387 -25.63 -23.24 -19.26
CA LEU A 387 -24.18 -23.16 -19.22
C LEU A 387 -23.71 -23.53 -17.81
N PHE A 388 -23.17 -24.73 -17.63
CA PHE A 388 -22.78 -25.28 -16.32
C PHE A 388 -21.32 -24.95 -15.97
N TYR A 389 -21.09 -24.49 -14.74
CA TYR A 389 -19.74 -24.29 -14.22
C TYR A 389 -19.09 -25.64 -13.87
N GLN A 390 -17.89 -25.86 -14.38
CA GLN A 390 -17.10 -27.07 -14.18
C GLN A 390 -16.23 -26.90 -12.92
N THR A 391 -16.55 -27.65 -11.87
CA THR A 391 -15.77 -27.68 -10.63
C THR A 391 -15.45 -29.11 -10.22
N LYS A 392 -14.24 -29.34 -9.71
CA LYS A 392 -13.82 -30.63 -9.15
C LYS A 392 -14.40 -30.87 -7.75
N LYS A 393 -14.76 -29.80 -7.03
CA LYS A 393 -15.33 -29.85 -5.68
C LYS A 393 -16.72 -29.21 -5.70
N PRO A 394 -17.80 -29.92 -5.34
CA PRO A 394 -19.13 -29.32 -5.30
C PRO A 394 -19.18 -28.23 -4.22
N PHE A 395 -20.09 -27.28 -4.38
CA PHE A 395 -20.38 -26.21 -3.43
C PHE A 395 -21.51 -26.66 -2.50
N ILE A 396 -21.29 -26.53 -1.20
CA ILE A 396 -22.25 -26.86 -0.14
C ILE A 396 -22.79 -25.55 0.42
N ASN A 397 -22.05 -24.91 1.34
CA ASN A 397 -22.34 -23.57 1.82
C ASN A 397 -21.53 -22.55 1.00
N PHE A 398 -22.18 -21.48 0.54
CA PHE A 398 -21.51 -20.47 -0.26
C PHE A 398 -22.23 -19.12 -0.23
N GLU A 399 -21.49 -18.10 -0.62
CA GLU A 399 -22.02 -16.87 -1.16
C GLU A 399 -21.65 -16.79 -2.64
N PHE A 400 -22.59 -16.35 -3.48
CA PHE A 400 -22.41 -16.11 -4.91
C PHE A 400 -22.84 -14.68 -5.19
N LYS A 401 -22.06 -13.96 -6.02
CA LYS A 401 -22.41 -12.63 -6.50
C LYS A 401 -22.07 -12.50 -7.98
N THR A 402 -22.91 -11.77 -8.71
CA THR A 402 -22.70 -11.41 -10.10
C THR A 402 -23.36 -10.08 -10.39
N GLN A 403 -22.88 -9.37 -11.40
CA GLN A 403 -23.62 -8.28 -12.03
C GLN A 403 -24.40 -8.83 -13.21
N VAL A 404 -25.65 -8.38 -13.34
CA VAL A 404 -26.58 -8.83 -14.37
C VAL A 404 -27.18 -7.60 -15.05
N MET A 405 -27.39 -7.69 -16.35
CA MET A 405 -28.19 -6.75 -17.12
C MET A 405 -29.13 -7.55 -18.02
N THR A 406 -30.41 -7.29 -17.91
CA THR A 406 -31.45 -7.85 -18.78
C THR A 406 -31.76 -6.83 -19.87
N LEU A 407 -31.94 -7.27 -21.11
CA LEU A 407 -32.62 -6.44 -22.12
C LEU A 407 -34.14 -6.54 -21.92
N PRO A 408 -34.94 -5.58 -22.42
CA PRO A 408 -36.40 -5.63 -22.33
C PRO A 408 -36.96 -6.96 -22.81
N ASN A 409 -37.94 -7.49 -22.08
CA ASN A 409 -38.57 -8.80 -22.34
C ASN A 409 -37.60 -9.98 -22.38
N SER A 410 -36.55 -9.98 -21.56
CA SER A 410 -35.59 -11.09 -21.47
C SER A 410 -35.79 -11.95 -20.23
N ASN A 411 -35.55 -13.25 -20.38
CA ASN A 411 -35.60 -14.25 -19.33
C ASN A 411 -34.33 -15.09 -19.26
N ALA A 412 -33.87 -15.34 -18.04
CA ALA A 412 -32.76 -16.22 -17.71
C ALA A 412 -32.89 -16.67 -16.25
N GLY A 413 -31.87 -17.35 -15.76
CA GLY A 413 -31.80 -17.80 -14.37
C GLY A 413 -30.39 -18.20 -13.98
N VAL A 414 -30.09 -18.10 -12.69
CA VAL A 414 -28.86 -18.63 -12.08
C VAL A 414 -29.22 -19.84 -11.23
N TYR A 415 -28.84 -21.02 -11.70
CA TYR A 415 -29.02 -22.27 -10.99
C TYR A 415 -27.90 -22.49 -9.99
N PHE A 416 -28.21 -23.09 -8.84
CA PHE A 416 -27.25 -23.45 -7.80
C PHE A 416 -27.65 -24.78 -7.13
N HIS A 417 -26.67 -25.44 -6.48
CA HIS A 417 -26.80 -26.84 -6.04
C HIS A 417 -27.25 -27.78 -7.17
N THR A 418 -26.99 -27.40 -8.42
CA THR A 418 -27.34 -28.22 -9.58
C THR A 418 -26.19 -29.14 -9.96
N ARG A 419 -26.37 -29.98 -10.97
CA ARG A 419 -25.31 -30.85 -11.50
C ARG A 419 -25.43 -30.91 -13.01
N PHE A 420 -24.29 -31.08 -13.67
CA PHE A 420 -24.27 -31.20 -15.13
C PHE A 420 -25.20 -32.35 -15.57
N GLN A 421 -25.97 -32.10 -16.61
CA GLN A 421 -26.80 -33.07 -17.32
C GLN A 421 -26.75 -32.73 -18.80
N ASP A 422 -26.66 -33.73 -19.66
CA ASP A 422 -26.45 -33.52 -21.10
C ASP A 422 -27.67 -32.91 -21.81
N GLU A 423 -28.87 -33.15 -21.31
CA GLU A 423 -30.11 -32.68 -21.93
C GLU A 423 -31.15 -32.29 -20.87
N GLY A 424 -32.18 -31.55 -21.28
CA GLY A 424 -33.30 -31.26 -20.40
C GLY A 424 -33.10 -30.08 -19.46
N TRP A 425 -34.16 -29.77 -18.70
CA TRP A 425 -34.12 -28.78 -17.62
C TRP A 425 -33.33 -29.30 -16.42
N PRO A 426 -32.46 -28.48 -15.78
CA PRO A 426 -31.78 -28.87 -14.56
C PRO A 426 -32.77 -29.34 -13.48
N LYS A 427 -32.81 -30.66 -13.23
CA LYS A 427 -33.74 -31.22 -12.25
C LYS A 427 -33.25 -30.99 -10.82
N ALA A 428 -31.92 -30.95 -10.66
CA ALA A 428 -31.23 -30.80 -9.39
C ALA A 428 -31.12 -29.33 -8.97
N GLY A 429 -31.18 -29.11 -7.65
CA GLY A 429 -30.93 -27.80 -7.05
C GLY A 429 -32.09 -26.84 -7.24
N PHE A 430 -31.76 -25.56 -7.33
CA PHE A 430 -32.71 -24.45 -7.38
C PHE A 430 -32.31 -23.45 -8.45
N GLU A 431 -33.27 -22.62 -8.83
CA GLU A 431 -33.09 -21.51 -9.75
C GLU A 431 -33.36 -20.20 -9.01
N CYS A 432 -32.41 -19.28 -9.10
CA CYS A 432 -32.60 -17.87 -8.80
C CYS A 432 -33.01 -17.17 -10.09
N GLN A 433 -34.24 -16.69 -10.15
CA GLN A 433 -34.84 -16.17 -11.37
C GLN A 433 -34.16 -14.88 -11.84
N VAL A 434 -34.10 -14.65 -13.15
CA VAL A 434 -33.57 -13.41 -13.76
C VAL A 434 -34.51 -12.94 -14.88
N ASN A 435 -35.44 -12.05 -14.54
CA ASN A 435 -36.20 -11.24 -15.49
C ASN A 435 -36.84 -10.04 -14.78
N ASN A 436 -36.95 -8.91 -15.47
CA ASN A 436 -37.60 -7.70 -14.94
C ASN A 436 -38.93 -7.43 -15.67
N THR A 437 -38.95 -7.36 -17.00
CA THR A 437 -40.17 -7.08 -17.79
C THR A 437 -40.73 -8.27 -18.57
N TYR A 438 -40.11 -9.46 -18.49
CA TYR A 438 -40.65 -10.64 -19.19
C TYR A 438 -42.04 -11.03 -18.69
N HIS A 439 -42.78 -11.81 -19.46
CA HIS A 439 -44.17 -12.14 -19.16
C HIS A 439 -44.34 -13.12 -17.98
N ASP A 440 -43.28 -13.83 -17.56
CA ASP A 440 -43.32 -14.63 -16.33
C ASP A 440 -43.56 -13.70 -15.13
N PRO A 441 -44.60 -13.95 -14.31
CA PRO A 441 -44.89 -13.12 -13.13
C PRO A 441 -43.80 -13.20 -12.05
N LYS A 442 -42.97 -14.26 -12.03
CA LYS A 442 -41.89 -14.41 -11.06
C LYS A 442 -40.67 -13.65 -11.55
N LYS A 443 -40.27 -12.63 -10.80
CA LYS A 443 -39.22 -11.67 -11.16
C LYS A 443 -37.86 -12.03 -10.58
N THR A 444 -36.86 -11.25 -10.99
CA THR A 444 -35.47 -11.37 -10.57
C THR A 444 -35.34 -11.62 -9.06
N ALA A 445 -34.44 -12.55 -8.71
CA ALA A 445 -34.14 -12.99 -7.35
C ALA A 445 -35.23 -13.78 -6.62
N SER A 446 -36.30 -14.20 -7.32
CA SER A 446 -37.17 -15.29 -6.82
C SER A 446 -36.37 -16.59 -6.65
N ILE A 447 -36.63 -17.34 -5.58
CA ILE A 447 -36.22 -18.76 -5.51
C ILE A 447 -37.32 -19.54 -6.24
N TYR A 448 -37.11 -19.82 -7.52
CA TYR A 448 -38.18 -20.14 -8.46
C TYR A 448 -39.03 -21.34 -8.00
N GLY A 449 -40.32 -21.08 -7.74
CA GLY A 449 -41.27 -22.09 -7.27
C GLY A 449 -41.06 -22.51 -5.81
N VAL A 450 -40.41 -21.67 -5.00
CA VAL A 450 -40.28 -21.79 -3.55
C VAL A 450 -40.68 -20.48 -2.88
N VAL A 451 -40.04 -19.36 -3.25
CA VAL A 451 -40.39 -18.01 -2.81
C VAL A 451 -40.36 -17.09 -4.02
N ASP A 452 -41.54 -16.60 -4.39
CA ASP A 452 -41.73 -15.80 -5.60
C ASP A 452 -41.69 -14.30 -5.26
N CYS A 453 -40.91 -13.55 -6.03
CA CYS A 453 -40.92 -12.10 -6.08
C CYS A 453 -41.79 -11.68 -7.28
N LEU A 454 -42.86 -10.93 -7.06
CA LEU A 454 -43.82 -10.57 -8.11
C LEU A 454 -43.62 -9.15 -8.67
N GLU A 455 -42.77 -8.35 -8.03
CA GLU A 455 -42.42 -7.00 -8.44
C GLU A 455 -40.94 -6.97 -8.82
N ALA A 456 -40.61 -6.40 -9.99
CA ALA A 456 -39.23 -6.38 -10.46
C ALA A 456 -38.36 -5.49 -9.54
N PRO A 457 -37.30 -6.03 -8.92
CA PRO A 457 -36.43 -5.26 -8.03
C PRO A 457 -35.35 -4.44 -8.77
N ALA A 458 -35.31 -4.55 -10.09
CA ALA A 458 -34.37 -3.86 -10.98
C ALA A 458 -35.05 -3.54 -12.32
N ASN A 459 -34.44 -2.64 -13.09
CA ASN A 459 -34.88 -2.28 -14.43
C ASN A 459 -34.12 -3.09 -15.50
N ASP A 460 -34.67 -3.17 -16.71
CA ASP A 460 -33.89 -3.58 -17.88
C ASP A 460 -32.93 -2.47 -18.31
N ASP A 461 -31.95 -2.83 -19.13
CA ASP A 461 -30.89 -1.94 -19.66
C ASP A 461 -30.02 -1.27 -18.58
N GLU A 462 -30.13 -1.74 -17.33
CA GLU A 462 -29.32 -1.30 -16.19
C GLU A 462 -28.59 -2.49 -15.55
N TRP A 463 -27.35 -2.26 -15.13
CA TRP A 463 -26.62 -3.24 -14.34
C TRP A 463 -27.13 -3.26 -12.90
N PHE A 464 -27.46 -4.44 -12.40
CA PHE A 464 -27.77 -4.67 -10.99
C PHE A 464 -26.91 -5.79 -10.41
N ASP A 465 -26.62 -5.69 -9.11
CA ASP A 465 -25.92 -6.73 -8.37
C ASP A 465 -26.92 -7.81 -7.93
N LEU A 466 -26.71 -9.05 -8.36
CA LEU A 466 -27.43 -10.23 -7.88
C LEU A 466 -26.55 -11.01 -6.90
N TYR A 467 -27.11 -11.35 -5.74
CA TYR A 467 -26.42 -12.11 -4.71
C TYR A 467 -27.26 -13.28 -4.24
N ILE A 468 -26.63 -14.44 -4.03
CA ILE A 468 -27.23 -15.67 -3.52
C ILE A 468 -26.35 -16.20 -2.39
N LYS A 469 -26.91 -16.43 -1.20
CA LYS A 469 -26.24 -17.11 -0.09
C LYS A 469 -26.97 -18.40 0.25
N VAL A 470 -26.22 -19.48 0.36
CA VAL A 470 -26.66 -20.75 0.92
C VAL A 470 -25.80 -21.06 2.14
N ASP A 471 -26.45 -21.23 3.29
CA ASP A 471 -25.81 -21.46 4.59
C ASP A 471 -26.62 -22.51 5.36
N GLY A 472 -26.15 -23.75 5.30
CA GLY A 472 -26.89 -24.92 5.72
C GLY A 472 -28.19 -25.06 4.91
N ARG A 473 -29.32 -24.89 5.59
CA ARG A 473 -30.67 -24.99 5.00
C ARG A 473 -31.25 -23.65 4.58
N LYS A 474 -30.53 -22.56 4.78
CA LYS A 474 -31.02 -21.21 4.53
C LYS A 474 -30.53 -20.67 3.20
N VAL A 475 -31.44 -20.14 2.40
CA VAL A 475 -31.19 -19.43 1.14
C VAL A 475 -31.61 -17.98 1.29
N ILE A 476 -30.74 -17.06 0.88
CA ILE A 476 -31.03 -15.62 0.79
C ILE A 476 -30.65 -15.14 -0.60
N THR A 477 -31.56 -14.45 -1.27
CA THR A 477 -31.30 -13.74 -2.53
C THR A 477 -31.40 -12.23 -2.30
N LYS A 478 -30.54 -11.46 -2.97
CA LYS A 478 -30.54 -9.99 -2.91
C LYS A 478 -30.35 -9.38 -4.27
N VAL A 479 -30.92 -8.19 -4.46
CA VAL A 479 -30.67 -7.30 -5.58
C VAL A 479 -30.20 -5.95 -5.05
N ASN A 480 -29.06 -5.46 -5.53
CA ASN A 480 -28.46 -4.20 -5.08
C ASN A 480 -28.35 -4.08 -3.54
N GLY A 481 -28.00 -5.19 -2.90
CA GLY A 481 -27.87 -5.29 -1.44
C GLY A 481 -29.17 -5.47 -0.65
N LYS A 482 -30.35 -5.27 -1.26
CA LYS A 482 -31.67 -5.47 -0.63
C LYS A 482 -32.09 -6.94 -0.71
N ILE A 483 -32.51 -7.51 0.41
CA ILE A 483 -33.07 -8.88 0.45
C ILE A 483 -34.37 -8.93 -0.35
N ILE A 484 -34.45 -9.87 -1.29
CA ILE A 484 -35.63 -10.10 -2.15
C ILE A 484 -36.35 -11.37 -1.73
N SER A 485 -35.62 -12.46 -1.52
CA SER A 485 -36.19 -13.70 -1.01
C SER A 485 -35.31 -14.30 0.09
N GLU A 486 -35.96 -14.84 1.11
CA GLU A 486 -35.32 -15.53 2.21
C GLU A 486 -36.15 -16.77 2.55
N TRP A 487 -35.51 -17.93 2.55
CA TRP A 487 -36.18 -19.20 2.78
C TRP A 487 -35.27 -20.15 3.56
N THR A 488 -35.86 -20.94 4.45
CA THR A 488 -35.15 -22.02 5.13
C THR A 488 -35.86 -23.33 4.80
N GLN A 489 -35.13 -24.31 4.27
CA GLN A 489 -35.69 -25.60 3.90
C GLN A 489 -36.27 -26.32 5.13
N PRO A 490 -37.58 -26.63 5.15
CA PRO A 490 -38.20 -27.40 6.24
C PRO A 490 -37.59 -28.79 6.39
N ASP A 491 -37.64 -29.36 7.60
CA ASP A 491 -37.12 -30.72 7.88
C ASP A 491 -37.87 -31.81 7.10
N ASP A 492 -39.15 -31.59 6.81
CA ASP A 492 -40.02 -32.51 6.10
C ASP A 492 -40.10 -32.25 4.59
N TRP A 493 -39.33 -31.28 4.07
CA TRP A 493 -39.33 -30.91 2.65
C TRP A 493 -38.99 -32.11 1.77
N LYS A 494 -39.87 -32.41 0.80
CA LYS A 494 -39.73 -33.56 -0.09
C LYS A 494 -39.32 -33.13 -1.49
N LYS A 495 -38.49 -33.99 -2.09
CA LYS A 495 -38.12 -33.89 -3.50
C LYS A 495 -39.38 -33.89 -4.37
N GLY A 496 -39.53 -32.88 -5.23
CA GLY A 496 -40.63 -32.83 -6.20
C GLY A 496 -40.47 -33.89 -7.31
N SER A 497 -41.59 -34.27 -7.95
CA SER A 497 -41.60 -35.27 -9.02
C SER A 497 -40.89 -34.78 -10.30
N ASN A 498 -41.04 -33.49 -10.64
CA ASN A 498 -40.44 -32.89 -11.84
C ASN A 498 -39.12 -32.17 -11.57
N PHE A 499 -39.00 -31.52 -10.41
CA PHE A 499 -37.82 -30.76 -9.96
C PHE A 499 -37.50 -31.12 -8.52
N GLU A 500 -36.22 -31.37 -8.23
CA GLU A 500 -35.81 -31.89 -6.93
C GLU A 500 -35.98 -30.86 -5.83
N ARG A 501 -35.44 -29.64 -6.04
CA ARG A 501 -35.50 -28.50 -5.09
C ARG A 501 -35.12 -28.91 -3.67
N ILE A 502 -33.98 -29.58 -3.53
CA ILE A 502 -33.40 -29.99 -2.24
C ILE A 502 -32.01 -29.38 -2.14
N LEU A 503 -31.72 -28.72 -1.02
CA LEU A 503 -30.38 -28.21 -0.70
C LEU A 503 -29.46 -29.37 -0.36
N GLY A 504 -28.22 -29.27 -0.81
CA GLY A 504 -27.19 -30.27 -0.57
C GLY A 504 -25.86 -29.77 -1.08
N GLU A 505 -25.38 -30.39 -2.15
CA GLU A 505 -24.15 -30.00 -2.82
C GLU A 505 -24.34 -29.95 -4.34
N GLY A 506 -23.58 -29.09 -5.03
CA GLY A 506 -23.61 -29.07 -6.49
C GLY A 506 -22.75 -27.98 -7.11
N THR A 507 -23.06 -27.62 -8.34
CA THR A 507 -22.44 -26.53 -9.10
C THR A 507 -23.49 -25.46 -9.44
N PHE A 508 -23.08 -24.50 -10.27
CA PHE A 508 -23.92 -23.45 -10.83
C PHE A 508 -24.20 -23.68 -12.31
N ALA A 509 -25.31 -23.13 -12.81
CA ALA A 509 -25.53 -22.97 -14.23
C ALA A 509 -26.21 -21.64 -14.56
N LEU A 510 -25.92 -21.07 -15.72
CA LEU A 510 -26.67 -19.94 -16.27
C LEU A 510 -27.66 -20.47 -17.30
N GLN A 511 -28.90 -19.98 -17.28
CA GLN A 511 -29.94 -20.38 -18.22
C GLN A 511 -30.03 -19.41 -19.39
N GLY A 512 -30.21 -19.95 -20.59
CA GLY A 512 -30.73 -19.25 -21.76
C GLY A 512 -31.65 -20.20 -22.48
N HIS A 513 -32.94 -19.88 -22.62
CA HIS A 513 -33.90 -20.83 -23.21
C HIS A 513 -35.01 -20.20 -24.04
N ASP A 514 -35.34 -18.94 -23.78
CA ASP A 514 -36.39 -18.21 -24.47
C ASP A 514 -35.84 -17.45 -25.69
N PRO A 515 -36.29 -17.76 -26.91
CA PRO A 515 -35.90 -17.01 -28.10
C PRO A 515 -36.21 -15.52 -27.96
N GLY A 516 -35.26 -14.67 -28.32
CA GLY A 516 -35.38 -13.21 -28.20
C GLY A 516 -34.96 -12.64 -26.85
N SER A 517 -34.72 -13.48 -25.84
CA SER A 517 -34.12 -13.04 -24.57
C SER A 517 -32.63 -12.79 -24.73
N THR A 518 -32.15 -11.68 -24.15
CA THR A 518 -30.72 -11.38 -24.02
C THR A 518 -30.42 -10.93 -22.61
N VAL A 519 -29.56 -11.67 -21.92
CA VAL A 519 -29.10 -11.35 -20.57
C VAL A 519 -27.58 -11.39 -20.51
N LEU A 520 -26.98 -10.38 -19.89
CA LEU A 520 -25.53 -10.26 -19.76
C LEU A 520 -25.14 -10.47 -18.30
N PHE A 521 -24.10 -11.27 -18.09
CA PHE A 521 -23.52 -11.55 -16.78
C PHE A 521 -22.05 -11.13 -16.77
N ARG A 522 -21.60 -10.46 -15.71
CA ARG A 522 -20.18 -10.17 -15.46
C ARG A 522 -19.86 -10.22 -13.98
N ASN A 523 -18.58 -10.23 -13.62
CA ASN A 523 -18.14 -10.25 -12.23
C ASN A 523 -18.75 -11.42 -11.43
N LEU A 524 -18.72 -12.63 -12.00
CA LEU A 524 -19.22 -13.85 -11.37
C LEU A 524 -18.21 -14.33 -10.33
N PHE A 525 -18.57 -14.24 -9.05
CA PHE A 525 -17.72 -14.67 -7.94
C PHE A 525 -18.47 -15.62 -7.02
N VAL A 526 -17.75 -16.61 -6.48
CA VAL A 526 -18.26 -17.51 -5.44
C VAL A 526 -17.28 -17.60 -4.27
N LYS A 527 -17.81 -17.52 -3.06
CA LYS A 527 -17.07 -17.72 -1.81
C LYS A 527 -17.63 -18.94 -1.10
N ARG A 528 -16.79 -19.94 -0.85
CA ARG A 528 -17.17 -21.09 -0.02
C ARG A 528 -17.30 -20.66 1.44
N LEU A 529 -18.33 -21.13 2.11
CA LEU A 529 -18.52 -20.98 3.54
C LEU A 529 -18.16 -22.30 4.25
N PRO A 530 -17.83 -22.26 5.56
CA PRO A 530 -17.53 -23.44 6.36
C PRO A 530 -18.59 -24.55 6.28
#